data_AF-A0A117SP03-F1
#
_entry.id   AF-A0A117SP03-F1
#
_cell.length_a   1.000
_cell.length_b   1.000
_cell.length_c   1.000
_cell.angle_alpha   90.00
_cell.angle_beta   90.00
_cell.angle_gamma   90.00
#
_symmetry.space_group_name_H-M   'P 1'
#
loop_
_entity.id
_entity.type
_entity.pdbx_description
1 polymer ?
#
loop_
_entity_poly.entity_id
_entity_poly.type
_entity_poly.pdbx_seq_one_letter_code
_entity_poly.pdbx_strand_id
1 'polypeptide(L)' 'MEREEVVKAVYHIIDWLIDPAQDFESVLHYLDELCREFGTCVKVSEPTRLAVMKAVVELLMEILNKCAG' A
#
# COMPACT_ATOMS: atom_id res chain seq x y z
N MET A 1 9.84 8.60 -5.20
CA MET A 1 10.45 7.66 -4.25
C MET A 1 11.52 6.89 -5.00
N GLU A 2 12.64 6.58 -4.36
CA GLU A 2 13.59 5.66 -5.00
C GLU A 2 13.00 4.24 -5.03
N ARG A 3 13.40 3.41 -6.01
CA ARG A 3 12.90 2.03 -6.15
C ARG A 3 13.03 1.23 -4.86
N GLU A 4 14.12 1.43 -4.12
CA GLU A 4 14.37 0.74 -2.85
C GLU A 4 13.35 1.14 -1.77
N GLU A 5 12.96 2.42 -1.71
CA GLU A 5 11.97 2.92 -0.76
C GLU A 5 10.57 2.38 -1.06
N VAL A 6 10.21 2.28 -2.35
CA VAL A 6 8.96 1.65 -2.78
C VAL A 6 8.89 0.20 -2.33
N VAL A 7 9.97 -0.56 -2.53
CA VAL A 7 10.02 -1.98 -2.13
C VAL A 7 9.90 -2.12 -0.61
N LYS A 8 10.58 -1.26 0.16
CA LYS A 8 10.47 -1.22 1.61
C LYS A 8 9.04 -0.94 2.08
N ALA A 9 8.38 0.06 1.50
CA ALA A 9 7.00 0.40 1.81
C ALA A 9 6.03 -0.77 1.55
N VAL A 10 6.20 -1.45 0.41
CA VAL A 10 5.38 -2.63 0.07
C VAL A 10 5.62 -3.79 1.04
N TYR A 11 6.87 -4.09 1.38
CA TYR A 11 7.19 -5.14 2.35
C TYR A 11 6.62 -4.84 3.73
N HIS A 12 6.70 -3.58 4.19
CA HIS A 12 6.11 -3.16 5.45
C HIS A 12 4.60 -3.45 5.52
N ILE A 13 3.88 -3.14 4.45
CA ILE A 13 2.43 -3.39 4.37
C ILE A 13 2.14 -4.91 4.36
N ILE A 14 2.94 -5.70 3.63
CA ILE A 14 2.80 -7.16 3.57
C ILE A 14 3.10 -7.80 4.93
N ASP A 15 4.14 -7.35 5.62
CA ASP A 15 4.51 -7.85 6.95
C ASP A 15 3.39 -7.60 7.95
N TRP A 16 2.78 -6.41 7.94
CA TRP A 16 1.60 -6.12 8.74
C TRP A 16 0.41 -7.02 8.38
N LEU A 17 0.23 -7.33 7.08
CA LEU A 17 -0.79 -8.27 6.64
C LEU A 17 -0.55 -9.70 7.11
N ILE A 18 0.69 -10.11 7.41
CA ILE A 18 1.04 -11.44 7.95
C ILE A 18 0.91 -11.45 9.47
N ASP A 19 1.47 -10.45 10.13
CA ASP A 19 1.45 -10.25 11.58
C ASP A 19 1.21 -8.77 11.91
N PRO A 20 -0.03 -8.39 12.29
CA PRO A 20 -0.39 -7.00 12.58
C PRO A 20 0.07 -6.55 13.97
N ALA A 21 1.29 -6.95 14.37
CA ALA A 21 1.94 -6.51 15.59
C ALA A 21 2.45 -5.06 15.47
N GLN A 22 2.61 -4.55 14.24
CA GLN A 22 3.03 -3.18 13.98
C GLN A 22 1.85 -2.21 13.96
N ASP A 23 2.16 -0.93 14.16
CA ASP A 23 1.17 0.14 14.21
C ASP A 23 0.47 0.34 12.86
N PHE A 24 -0.86 0.39 12.89
CA PHE A 24 -1.68 0.60 11.70
C PHE A 24 -1.44 1.98 11.06
N GLU A 25 -1.08 3.00 11.85
CA GLU A 25 -0.77 4.33 11.29
C GLU A 25 0.43 4.27 10.33
N SER A 26 1.42 3.42 10.61
CA SER A 26 2.56 3.22 9.72
C SER A 26 2.17 2.61 8.37
N VAL A 27 1.17 1.71 8.36
CA VAL A 27 0.63 1.11 7.14
C VAL A 27 -0.10 2.15 6.30
N LEU A 28 -0.91 2.99 6.95
CA LEU A 28 -1.60 4.10 6.27
C LEU A 28 -0.61 5.09 5.67
N HIS A 29 0.46 5.41 6.40
CA HIS A 29 1.51 6.30 5.92
C HIS A 29 2.15 5.76 4.64
N TYR A 30 2.61 4.50 4.62
CA TYR A 30 3.21 3.91 3.41
C TYR A 30 2.22 3.77 2.26
N LEU A 31 0.95 3.46 2.53
CA LEU A 31 -0.07 3.44 1.49
C LEU A 31 -0.27 4.84 0.87
N ASP A 32 -0.27 5.91 1.67
CA ASP A 32 -0.37 7.28 1.17
C ASP A 32 0.86 7.69 0.36
N GLU A 33 2.07 7.34 0.81
CA GLU A 33 3.31 7.59 0.07
C GLU A 33 3.29 6.89 -1.30
N LEU A 34 2.93 5.61 -1.33
CA LEU A 34 2.79 4.85 -2.57
C LEU A 34 1.70 5.45 -3.47
N CYS A 35 0.57 5.88 -2.90
CA CYS A 35 -0.48 6.54 -3.66
C CYS A 35 0.01 7.83 -4.33
N ARG A 36 0.76 8.67 -3.62
CA ARG A 36 1.34 9.89 -4.17
C ARG A 36 2.37 9.60 -5.25
N GLU A 37 3.25 8.62 -5.01
CA GLU A 37 4.30 8.24 -5.95
C GLU A 37 3.72 7.75 -7.28
N PHE A 38 2.70 6.89 -7.21
CA PHE A 38 2.09 6.32 -8.39
C PHE A 38 0.95 7.18 -8.94
N GLY A 39 0.56 8.27 -8.28
CA GLY A 39 -0.59 9.10 -8.65
C GLY A 39 -1.90 8.31 -8.63
N THR A 40 -2.10 7.50 -7.60
CA THR A 40 -3.27 6.65 -7.34
C THR A 40 -4.00 7.15 -6.10
N CYS A 41 -5.23 6.66 -5.84
CA CYS A 41 -5.94 7.04 -4.61
C CYS A 41 -6.71 5.85 -4.05
N VAL A 42 -6.19 5.29 -2.98
CA VAL A 42 -6.75 4.12 -2.32
C VAL A 42 -7.11 4.49 -0.87
N LYS A 43 -8.34 4.18 -0.45
CA LYS A 43 -8.81 4.50 0.91
C LYS A 43 -8.95 3.25 1.77
N VAL A 44 -8.33 3.28 2.94
CA VAL A 44 -8.54 2.27 3.99
C VAL A 44 -9.46 2.88 5.04
N SER A 45 -10.71 2.43 5.09
CA SER A 45 -11.73 2.97 6.01
C SER A 45 -11.64 2.39 7.43
N GLU A 46 -11.00 1.24 7.59
CA GLU A 46 -10.95 0.50 8.86
C GLU A 46 -9.59 -0.21 9.04
N PRO A 47 -9.08 -0.36 10.27
CA PRO A 47 -7.81 -1.02 10.58
C PRO A 47 -7.90 -2.55 10.51
N THR A 48 -8.53 -3.09 9.47
CA THR A 48 -8.68 -4.53 9.29
C THR A 48 -7.71 -5.05 8.23
N ARG A 49 -7.19 -6.26 8.43
CA ARG A 49 -6.36 -6.97 7.42
C ARG A 49 -7.06 -7.02 6.06
N LEU A 50 -8.38 -7.21 6.05
CA LEU A 50 -9.16 -7.23 4.82
C LEU A 50 -9.18 -5.88 4.12
N ALA A 51 -9.36 -4.76 4.83
CA ALA A 51 -9.37 -3.43 4.24
C ALA A 51 -8.00 -3.06 3.66
N VAL A 52 -6.91 -3.36 4.37
CA VAL A 52 -5.54 -3.14 3.87
C VAL A 52 -5.25 -4.02 2.65
N MET A 53 -5.66 -5.29 2.66
CA MET A 53 -5.48 -6.18 1.51
C MET A 53 -6.21 -5.66 0.27
N LYS A 54 -7.46 -5.19 0.42
CA LYS A 54 -8.20 -4.55 -0.68
C LYS A 54 -7.44 -3.34 -1.23
N ALA A 55 -6.90 -2.51 -0.34
CA ALA A 55 -6.15 -1.34 -0.74
C ALA A 55 -4.87 -1.69 -1.53
N VAL A 56 -4.12 -2.71 -1.09
CA VAL A 56 -2.94 -3.20 -1.83
C VAL A 56 -3.34 -3.70 -3.22
N VAL A 57 -4.45 -4.43 -3.34
CA VAL A 57 -4.94 -4.92 -4.65
C VAL A 57 -5.33 -3.75 -5.56
N GLU A 58 -6.04 -2.74 -5.05
CA GLU A 58 -6.40 -1.54 -5.82
C GLU A 58 -5.15 -0.80 -6.32
N LEU A 59 -4.15 -0.59 -5.45
CA LEU A 59 -2.87 0.01 -5.81
C LEU A 59 -2.18 -0.76 -6.95
N LEU A 60 -2.09 -2.08 -6.85
CA LEU A 60 -1.48 -2.93 -7.88
C LEU A 60 -2.23 -2.85 -9.21
N MET A 61 -3.57 -2.84 -9.19
CA MET A 61 -4.37 -2.71 -10.40
C MET A 61 -4.15 -1.35 -11.07
N GLU A 62 -4.09 -0.26 -10.29
CA GLU A 62 -3.82 1.07 -10.84
C GLU A 62 -2.43 1.17 -11.48
N ILE A 63 -1.41 0.58 -10.85
CA ILE A 63 -0.05 0.51 -11.42
C ILE A 63 -0.06 -0.27 -12.73
N LEU A 64 -0.67 -1.47 -12.75
CA LEU A 64 -0.74 -2.31 -13.94
C LEU A 64 -1.48 -1.61 -15.10
N ASN A 65 -2.55 -0.88 -14.81
CA ASN A 65 -3.28 -0.09 -15.80
C ASN A 65 -2.41 1.01 -16.43
N LYS A 66 -1.50 1.63 -15.65
CA LYS A 66 -0.56 2.64 -16.18
C LYS A 66 0.56 2.02 -17.00
N CYS A 67 0.96 0.78 -16.72
CA CYS A 67 1.97 0.06 -17.50
C CYS A 67 1.45 -0.53 -18.81
N ALA A 68 0.13 -0.69 -18.95
CA ALA A 68 -0.50 -1.23 -20.16
C ALA A 68 -0.78 -0.17 -21.25
N GLY A 69 -0.45 1.11 -20.99
CA GLY A 69 -0.66 2.26 -21.88
C GLY A 69 0.60 2.75 -22.56
#